data_AF-J7S4N4-F1
#
_entry.id   AF-J7S4N4-F1
#
_cell.length_a   1.000
_cell.length_b   1.000
_cell.length_c   1.000
_cell.angle_alpha   90.00
_cell.angle_beta   90.00
_cell.angle_gamma   90.00
#
_symmetry.space_group_name_H-M   'P 1'
#
loop_
_entity.id
_entity.type
_entity.pdbx_description
1 polymer ?
#
loop_
_entity_poly.entity_id
_entity_poly.type
_entity_poly.pdbx_seq_one_letter_code
_entity_poly.pdbx_strand_id
1 'polypeptide(L)'
;MLAGGNSGVPLLFGVAAVSLATGFYIGQSVTGPAPVADLEDDEESEEEEEEYAVDSRELNEVPGEVRMALVVRQDLGMQRGKIAAQCCHAAVACYRLIAADPARESYNPQLLNRWLRGGQAKITLKCPDKGSLDELYAAAIALGVNASVVHDAGRTQIAAGSATVLGLGPAPKSVLDQITGDLKLY
;
A
#
# COMPACT_ATOMS: atom_id res chain seq x y z
N MET A 1 11.22 -68.82 -3.98
CA MET A 1 11.32 -68.59 -5.44
C MET A 1 10.54 -67.31 -5.73
N LEU A 2 11.25 -66.24 -6.12
CA LEU A 2 10.90 -65.06 -6.96
C LEU A 2 9.41 -64.66 -7.11
N ALA A 3 8.97 -63.41 -7.23
CA ALA A 3 9.48 -62.04 -7.19
C ALA A 3 8.27 -61.13 -7.54
N GLY A 4 8.29 -59.86 -7.11
CA GLY A 4 7.76 -58.72 -7.88
C GLY A 4 6.25 -58.38 -7.80
N GLY A 5 5.96 -57.08 -7.64
CA GLY A 5 4.64 -56.51 -7.94
C GLY A 5 4.21 -55.32 -7.10
N ASN A 6 4.93 -54.20 -7.17
CA ASN A 6 4.55 -52.91 -6.60
C ASN A 6 3.60 -52.17 -7.59
N SER A 7 2.42 -51.73 -7.13
CA SER A 7 1.64 -50.69 -7.81
C SER A 7 0.58 -50.05 -6.88
N GLY A 8 0.78 -48.77 -6.56
CA GLY A 8 -0.33 -47.85 -6.23
C GLY A 8 -0.49 -47.42 -4.76
N VAL A 9 0.10 -46.28 -4.40
CA VAL A 9 -0.26 -45.37 -3.28
C VAL A 9 -0.55 -44.00 -3.98
N PRO A 10 -1.34 -43.00 -3.50
CA PRO A 10 -1.80 -42.66 -2.13
C PRO A 10 -3.29 -42.28 -1.99
N LEU A 11 -3.92 -42.28 -0.80
CA LEU A 11 -3.79 -41.38 0.37
C LEU A 11 -4.35 -39.95 0.14
N LEU A 12 -5.63 -39.74 0.51
CA LEU A 12 -6.18 -38.43 0.91
C LEU A 12 -7.45 -38.70 1.73
N PHE A 13 -7.78 -37.86 2.72
CA PHE A 13 -8.93 -37.92 3.66
C PHE A 13 -8.65 -38.28 5.14
N GLY A 14 -7.41 -38.16 5.62
CA GLY A 14 -7.06 -38.51 7.01
C GLY A 14 -6.45 -37.42 7.90
N VAL A 15 -6.65 -36.11 7.66
CA VAL A 15 -5.96 -35.07 8.48
C VAL A 15 -6.86 -33.97 9.05
N ALA A 16 -8.11 -33.79 8.59
CA ALA A 16 -8.95 -32.68 9.09
C ALA A 16 -9.67 -32.96 10.42
N ALA A 17 -9.92 -34.22 10.78
CA ALA A 17 -10.77 -34.54 11.93
C ALA A 17 -10.02 -34.62 13.28
N VAL A 18 -8.71 -34.85 13.28
CA VAL A 18 -7.93 -35.01 14.53
C VAL A 18 -7.59 -33.65 15.16
N SER A 19 -7.32 -32.62 14.35
CA SER A 19 -6.95 -31.29 14.86
C SER A 19 -8.07 -30.57 15.64
N LEU A 20 -9.34 -30.83 15.31
CA LEU A 20 -10.50 -30.24 15.99
C LEU A 20 -10.77 -30.92 17.34
N ALA A 21 -10.64 -32.25 17.42
CA ALA A 21 -10.90 -33.00 18.64
C ALA A 21 -9.83 -32.76 19.70
N THR A 22 -8.54 -32.64 19.30
CA THR A 22 -7.46 -32.33 20.23
C THR A 22 -7.57 -30.89 20.76
N GLY A 23 -7.95 -29.93 19.92
CA GLY A 23 -8.18 -28.53 20.35
C GLY A 23 -9.30 -28.40 21.39
N PHE A 24 -10.40 -29.14 21.23
CA PHE A 24 -11.53 -29.09 22.17
C PHE A 24 -11.22 -29.73 23.53
N TYR A 25 -10.51 -30.86 23.54
CA TYR A 25 -10.19 -31.58 24.79
C TYR A 25 -9.09 -30.89 25.62
N ILE A 26 -8.12 -30.24 24.97
CA ILE A 26 -7.15 -29.38 25.66
C ILE A 26 -7.85 -28.14 26.23
N GLY A 27 -8.83 -27.58 25.51
CA GLY A 27 -9.62 -26.42 25.97
C GLY A 27 -10.47 -26.66 27.22
N GLN A 28 -10.84 -27.91 27.54
CA GLN A 28 -11.66 -28.24 28.71
C GLN A 28 -10.87 -28.67 29.95
N SER A 29 -9.54 -28.89 29.85
CA SER A 29 -8.73 -29.44 30.94
C SER A 29 -7.74 -28.45 31.57
N VAL A 30 -7.69 -27.20 31.12
CA VAL A 30 -6.86 -26.13 31.71
C VAL A 30 -7.75 -25.13 32.46
N THR A 31 -8.32 -25.55 33.59
CA THR A 31 -8.84 -24.63 34.61
C THR A 31 -7.73 -24.37 35.62
N GLY A 32 -6.81 -23.49 35.27
CA GLY A 32 -5.78 -22.94 36.15
C GLY A 32 -5.21 -21.70 35.47
N PRO A 33 -5.12 -20.54 36.14
CA PRO A 33 -4.69 -19.32 35.48
C PRO A 33 -3.20 -19.43 35.16
N ALA A 34 -2.88 -19.66 33.89
CA ALA A 34 -1.57 -19.34 33.35
C ALA A 34 -1.48 -17.80 33.22
N PRO A 35 -0.30 -17.20 33.45
CA PRO A 35 -0.11 -15.79 33.15
C PRO A 35 -0.25 -15.62 31.64
N VAL A 36 -1.40 -15.12 31.22
CA VAL A 36 -1.58 -14.54 29.89
C VAL A 36 -0.59 -13.39 29.83
N ALA A 37 0.45 -13.54 28.99
CA ALA A 37 1.17 -12.38 28.52
C ALA A 37 0.12 -11.55 27.76
N ASP A 38 -0.21 -10.40 28.33
CA ASP A 38 -1.07 -9.41 27.73
C ASP A 38 -0.52 -9.10 26.34
N LEU A 39 -1.13 -9.69 25.31
CA LEU A 39 -1.05 -9.14 23.98
C LEU A 39 -1.92 -7.90 24.03
N GLU A 40 -1.28 -6.79 24.38
CA GLU A 40 -1.84 -5.46 24.21
C GLU A 40 -2.24 -5.37 22.74
N ASP A 41 -3.54 -5.49 22.50
CA ASP A 41 -4.20 -5.12 21.26
C ASP A 41 -4.09 -3.59 21.21
N ASP A 42 -2.93 -3.11 20.76
CA ASP A 42 -2.72 -1.71 20.47
C ASP A 42 -3.68 -1.36 19.32
N GLU A 43 -4.91 -0.99 19.66
CA GLU A 43 -5.78 -0.19 18.79
C GLU A 43 -5.08 1.14 18.56
N GLU A 44 -4.10 1.14 17.65
CA GLU A 44 -3.56 2.37 17.06
C GLU A 44 -4.72 3.04 16.36
N SER A 45 -5.21 4.12 16.97
CA SER A 45 -6.05 5.09 16.28
C SER A 45 -5.24 5.62 15.10
N GLU A 46 -5.48 5.08 13.92
CA GLU A 46 -5.08 5.71 12.67
C GLU A 46 -5.76 7.09 12.67
N GLU A 47 -5.06 8.11 13.14
CA GLU A 47 -5.46 9.50 12.91
C GLU A 47 -5.51 9.63 11.38
N GLU A 48 -6.71 9.55 10.81
CA GLU A 48 -6.95 9.83 9.40
C GLU A 48 -6.58 11.31 9.19
N GLU A 49 -5.29 11.59 8.93
CA GLU A 49 -4.86 12.89 8.45
C GLU A 49 -5.74 13.22 7.24
N GLU A 50 -6.55 14.27 7.36
CA GLU A 50 -7.50 14.69 6.31
C GLU A 50 -6.74 14.95 5.01
N GLU A 51 -6.75 13.96 4.15
CA GLU A 51 -6.08 14.01 2.87
C GLU A 51 -6.83 14.98 1.96
N TYR A 52 -6.13 16.03 1.49
CA TYR A 52 -6.74 17.07 0.68
C TYR A 52 -7.38 16.48 -0.58
N ALA A 53 -8.71 16.51 -0.65
CA ALA A 53 -9.44 15.94 -1.77
C ALA A 53 -9.38 16.89 -2.97
N VAL A 54 -8.87 16.39 -4.11
CA VAL A 54 -8.67 17.19 -5.32
C VAL A 54 -9.59 16.71 -6.43
N ASP A 55 -10.37 17.60 -7.04
CA ASP A 55 -11.16 17.26 -8.22
C ASP A 55 -10.25 17.02 -9.44
N SER A 56 -10.09 15.75 -9.82
CA SER A 56 -9.27 15.33 -10.97
C SER A 56 -10.07 15.14 -12.26
N ARG A 57 -11.36 15.50 -12.31
CA ARG A 57 -12.25 15.19 -13.44
C ARG A 57 -11.79 15.83 -14.75
N GLU A 58 -11.17 17.00 -14.71
CA GLU A 58 -10.61 17.65 -15.90
C GLU A 58 -9.50 16.82 -16.57
N LEU A 59 -8.80 15.98 -15.81
CA LEU A 59 -7.75 15.11 -16.34
C LEU A 59 -8.28 13.98 -17.23
N ASN A 60 -9.60 13.73 -17.24
CA ASN A 60 -10.22 12.73 -18.10
C ASN A 60 -10.05 13.05 -19.59
N GLU A 61 -9.99 14.33 -19.95
CA GLU A 61 -9.86 14.80 -21.32
C GLU A 61 -8.40 14.80 -21.82
N VAL A 62 -7.43 14.69 -20.92
CA VAL A 62 -6.01 14.64 -21.29
C VAL A 62 -5.69 13.25 -21.86
N PRO A 63 -5.24 13.16 -23.13
CA PRO A 63 -4.98 11.88 -23.78
C PRO A 63 -3.69 11.23 -23.27
N GLY A 64 -3.49 9.97 -23.66
CA GLY A 64 -2.26 9.22 -23.39
C GLY A 64 -2.36 8.29 -22.17
N GLU A 65 -1.22 7.70 -21.84
CA GLU A 65 -1.10 6.74 -20.75
C GLU A 65 -1.34 7.41 -19.39
N VAL A 66 -1.99 6.66 -18.50
CA VAL A 66 -2.22 7.06 -17.11
C VAL A 66 -1.32 6.21 -16.25
N ARG A 67 -0.62 6.82 -15.31
CA ARG A 67 0.31 6.15 -14.39
C ARG A 67 0.20 6.75 -12.99
N MET A 68 0.88 6.13 -12.05
CA MET A 68 1.06 6.63 -10.69
C MET A 68 2.55 6.84 -10.43
N ALA A 69 2.93 7.92 -9.75
CA ALA A 69 4.30 8.13 -9.33
C ALA A 69 4.43 7.93 -7.81
N LEU A 70 5.51 7.29 -7.38
CA LEU A 70 5.84 7.05 -5.98
C LEU A 70 7.20 7.69 -5.71
N VAL A 71 7.22 8.82 -5.01
CA VAL A 71 8.43 9.61 -4.76
C VAL A 71 8.94 9.30 -3.37
N VAL A 72 10.15 8.72 -3.30
CA VAL A 72 10.77 8.26 -2.05
C VAL A 72 11.82 9.24 -1.58
N ARG A 73 11.74 9.66 -0.31
CA ARG A 73 12.77 10.46 0.33
C ARG A 73 14.08 9.68 0.54
N GLN A 74 15.19 10.28 0.13
CA GLN A 74 16.52 9.65 0.23
C GLN A 74 17.21 9.92 1.58
N ASP A 75 16.97 11.07 2.20
CA ASP A 75 17.61 11.50 3.45
C ASP A 75 17.32 10.58 4.64
N LEU A 76 16.25 9.78 4.55
CA LEU A 76 15.79 8.88 5.61
C LEU A 76 16.58 7.57 5.74
N GLY A 77 17.48 7.25 4.81
CA GLY A 77 18.31 6.05 4.89
C GLY A 77 17.52 4.72 4.98
N MET A 78 16.30 4.68 4.44
CA MET A 78 15.43 3.51 4.53
C MET A 78 16.05 2.26 3.89
N GLN A 79 15.86 1.11 4.55
CA GLN A 79 16.24 -0.19 3.97
C GLN A 79 15.26 -0.61 2.86
N ARG A 80 15.74 -1.39 1.89
CA ARG A 80 15.00 -1.78 0.67
C ARG A 80 13.61 -2.36 0.96
N GLY A 81 13.50 -3.24 1.97
CA GLY A 81 12.21 -3.84 2.36
C GLY A 81 11.21 -2.80 2.86
N LYS A 82 11.68 -1.82 3.63
CA LYS A 82 10.85 -0.73 4.14
C LYS A 82 10.37 0.19 3.02
N ILE A 83 11.24 0.53 2.07
CA ILE A 83 10.84 1.32 0.89
C ILE A 83 9.76 0.61 0.09
N ALA A 84 9.90 -0.70 -0.13
CA ALA A 84 8.88 -1.46 -0.83
C ALA A 84 7.52 -1.41 -0.10
N ALA A 85 7.51 -1.58 1.22
CA ALA A 85 6.29 -1.47 2.03
C ALA A 85 5.66 -0.07 1.94
N GLN A 86 6.45 1.00 2.13
CA GLN A 86 5.91 2.37 2.08
C GLN A 86 5.41 2.77 0.67
N CYS A 87 6.06 2.29 -0.39
CA CYS A 87 5.55 2.42 -1.76
C CYS A 87 4.21 1.70 -1.95
N CYS A 88 4.03 0.51 -1.36
CA CYS A 88 2.76 -0.20 -1.41
C CYS A 88 1.66 0.56 -0.66
N HIS A 89 1.96 1.10 0.53
CA HIS A 89 1.03 1.94 1.28
C HIS A 89 0.60 3.17 0.48
N ALA A 90 1.55 3.89 -0.11
CA ALA A 90 1.27 5.08 -0.93
C ALA A 90 0.39 4.75 -2.13
N ALA A 91 0.64 3.62 -2.79
CA ALA A 91 -0.16 3.18 -3.93
C ALA A 91 -1.59 2.83 -3.54
N VAL A 92 -1.80 2.15 -2.40
CA VAL A 92 -3.13 1.80 -1.89
C VAL A 92 -3.87 3.06 -1.43
N ALA A 93 -3.19 4.00 -0.77
CA ALA A 93 -3.78 5.27 -0.36
C ALA A 93 -4.26 6.08 -1.58
N CYS A 94 -3.42 6.22 -2.62
CA CYS A 94 -3.81 6.84 -3.90
C CYS A 94 -4.99 6.14 -4.58
N TYR A 95 -5.06 4.81 -4.51
CA TYR A 95 -6.20 4.06 -5.03
C TYR A 95 -7.48 4.35 -4.23
N ARG A 96 -7.41 4.31 -2.89
CA ARG A 96 -8.56 4.62 -2.02
C ARG A 96 -9.02 6.05 -2.25
N LEU A 97 -8.10 6.99 -2.41
CA LEU A 97 -8.38 8.40 -2.66
C LEU A 97 -9.35 8.61 -3.82
N ILE A 98 -9.08 7.96 -4.94
CA ILE A 98 -9.83 8.16 -6.19
C ILE A 98 -11.07 7.25 -6.31
N ALA A 99 -11.15 6.18 -5.50
CA ALA A 99 -12.11 5.09 -5.69
C ALA A 99 -13.11 4.88 -4.54
N ALA A 100 -12.75 5.22 -3.30
CA ALA A 100 -13.44 4.69 -2.12
C ALA A 100 -14.82 5.28 -1.88
N ASP A 101 -14.99 6.60 -2.08
CA ASP A 101 -16.23 7.31 -1.74
C ASP A 101 -16.73 8.16 -2.92
N PRO A 102 -17.87 7.81 -3.55
CA PRO A 102 -18.48 8.58 -4.62
C PRO A 102 -18.88 10.02 -4.27
N ALA A 103 -19.03 10.34 -2.98
CA ALA A 103 -19.36 11.69 -2.51
C ALA A 103 -18.12 12.59 -2.37
N ARG A 104 -16.92 12.00 -2.38
CA ARG A 104 -15.66 12.74 -2.17
C ARG A 104 -15.20 13.43 -3.44
N GLU A 105 -14.65 14.63 -3.30
CA GLU A 105 -14.22 15.46 -4.43
C GLU A 105 -13.16 14.77 -5.31
N SER A 106 -12.31 13.95 -4.69
CA SER A 106 -11.28 13.16 -5.38
C SER A 106 -11.79 11.98 -6.20
N TYR A 107 -13.08 11.65 -6.09
CA TYR A 107 -13.69 10.50 -6.77
C TYR A 107 -13.67 10.66 -8.29
N ASN A 108 -12.97 9.75 -8.97
CA ASN A 108 -12.88 9.79 -10.43
C ASN A 108 -12.75 8.38 -11.04
N PRO A 109 -13.88 7.66 -11.21
CA PRO A 109 -13.88 6.28 -11.68
C PRO A 109 -13.44 6.16 -13.14
N GLN A 110 -13.56 7.22 -13.94
CA GLN A 110 -13.15 7.21 -15.35
C GLN A 110 -11.62 7.22 -15.47
N LEU A 111 -10.94 8.13 -14.77
CA LEU A 111 -9.48 8.18 -14.74
C LEU A 111 -8.88 6.92 -14.10
N LEU A 112 -9.49 6.44 -13.02
CA LEU A 112 -9.13 5.17 -12.40
C LEU A 112 -9.21 4.01 -13.40
N ASN A 113 -10.32 3.88 -14.14
CA ASN A 113 -10.47 2.82 -15.13
C ASN A 113 -9.43 2.90 -16.26
N ARG A 114 -9.03 4.10 -16.69
CA ARG A 114 -7.94 4.27 -17.67
C ARG A 114 -6.64 3.68 -17.14
N TRP A 115 -6.28 3.98 -15.88
CA TRP A 115 -5.10 3.42 -15.24
C TRP A 115 -5.18 1.90 -15.06
N LEU A 116 -6.31 1.39 -14.60
CA LEU A 116 -6.53 -0.05 -14.42
C LEU A 116 -6.38 -0.83 -15.73
N ARG A 117 -6.99 -0.33 -16.81
CA ARG A 117 -6.89 -0.94 -18.16
C ARG A 117 -5.50 -0.76 -18.79
N GLY A 118 -4.77 0.28 -18.39
CA GLY A 118 -3.38 0.52 -18.77
C GLY A 118 -2.35 -0.30 -17.99
N GLY A 119 -2.77 -1.34 -17.25
CA GLY A 119 -1.86 -2.22 -16.50
C GLY A 119 -1.39 -1.64 -15.17
N GLN A 120 -2.02 -0.58 -14.67
CA GLN A 120 -1.76 -0.01 -13.34
C GLN A 120 -0.31 0.43 -13.15
N ALA A 121 0.27 1.06 -14.20
CA ALA A 121 1.66 1.47 -14.23
C ALA A 121 2.03 2.36 -13.04
N LYS A 122 3.15 2.03 -12.38
CA LYS A 122 3.74 2.77 -11.26
C LYS A 122 5.20 3.06 -11.56
N ILE A 123 5.63 4.29 -11.31
CA ILE A 123 7.04 4.69 -11.44
C ILE A 123 7.58 5.12 -10.08
N THR A 124 8.69 4.54 -9.66
CA THR A 124 9.34 4.89 -8.40
C THR A 124 10.46 5.89 -8.66
N LEU A 125 10.38 7.03 -7.99
CA LEU A 125 11.27 8.17 -8.14
C LEU A 125 11.88 8.52 -6.78
N LYS A 126 12.88 9.41 -6.78
CA LYS A 126 13.51 9.89 -5.56
C LYS A 126 13.58 11.40 -5.48
N CYS A 127 13.34 11.91 -4.27
CA CYS A 127 13.60 13.30 -3.88
C CYS A 127 14.64 13.34 -2.73
N PRO A 128 15.39 14.44 -2.58
CA PRO A 128 16.46 14.50 -1.59
C PRO A 128 15.94 14.56 -0.15
N ASP A 129 14.84 15.28 0.10
CA ASP A 129 14.39 15.64 1.45
C ASP A 129 12.88 15.93 1.54
N LYS A 130 12.40 16.27 2.75
CA LYS A 130 11.01 16.64 3.02
C LYS A 130 10.57 17.90 2.25
N GLY A 131 11.43 18.92 2.18
CA GLY A 131 11.06 20.17 1.51
C GLY A 131 10.72 19.94 0.03
N SER A 132 11.57 19.16 -0.65
CA SER A 132 11.31 18.74 -2.03
C SER A 132 10.03 17.90 -2.16
N LEU A 133 9.73 17.05 -1.17
CA LEU A 133 8.50 16.26 -1.14
C LEU A 133 7.25 17.15 -1.00
N ASP A 134 7.31 18.16 -0.11
CA ASP A 134 6.22 19.12 0.11
C ASP A 134 5.97 19.99 -1.14
N GLU A 135 7.02 20.41 -1.84
CA GLU A 135 6.92 21.15 -3.11
C GLU A 135 6.21 20.32 -4.20
N LEU A 136 6.56 19.05 -4.33
CA LEU A 136 5.92 18.13 -5.27
C LEU A 136 4.45 17.88 -4.92
N TYR A 137 4.13 17.78 -3.63
CA TYR A 137 2.75 17.66 -3.17
C TYR A 137 1.94 18.91 -3.55
N ALA A 138 2.44 20.11 -3.24
CA ALA A 138 1.78 21.36 -3.60
C ALA A 138 1.57 21.50 -5.12
N ALA A 139 2.57 21.13 -5.93
CA ALA A 139 2.45 21.12 -7.39
C ALA A 139 1.38 20.15 -7.89
N ALA A 140 1.22 18.99 -7.25
CA ALA A 140 0.17 18.04 -7.59
C ALA A 140 -1.23 18.60 -7.32
N ILE A 141 -1.45 19.20 -6.15
CA ILE A 141 -2.72 19.86 -5.80
C ILE A 141 -3.03 20.97 -6.83
N ALA A 142 -2.05 21.80 -7.17
CA ALA A 142 -2.22 22.89 -8.13
C ALA A 142 -2.57 22.42 -9.56
N LEU A 143 -2.20 21.20 -9.92
CA LEU A 143 -2.46 20.59 -11.24
C LEU A 143 -3.65 19.62 -11.24
N GLY A 144 -4.46 19.58 -10.18
CA GLY A 144 -5.63 18.72 -10.11
C GLY A 144 -5.30 17.23 -9.95
N VAL A 145 -4.11 16.90 -9.43
CA VAL A 145 -3.64 15.53 -9.24
C VAL A 145 -3.82 15.11 -7.78
N ASN A 146 -4.61 14.05 -7.55
CA ASN A 146 -4.71 13.41 -6.24
C ASN A 146 -3.32 13.00 -5.72
N ALA A 147 -3.05 13.26 -4.44
CA ALA A 147 -1.76 13.02 -3.84
C ALA A 147 -1.89 12.52 -2.40
N SER A 148 -1.00 11.63 -2.00
CA SER A 148 -0.98 10.98 -0.68
C SER A 148 0.40 10.97 -0.07
N VAL A 149 0.54 11.34 1.19
CA VAL A 149 1.82 11.27 1.91
C VAL A 149 1.74 10.15 2.93
N VAL A 150 2.65 9.19 2.84
CA VAL A 150 2.77 8.10 3.81
C VAL A 150 3.73 8.49 4.92
N HIS A 151 3.24 8.43 6.15
CA HIS A 151 4.04 8.66 7.35
C HIS A 151 4.52 7.34 7.96
N ASP A 152 5.72 7.34 8.55
CA ASP A 152 6.20 6.17 9.29
C ASP A 152 5.53 6.10 10.66
N ALA A 153 4.86 4.98 10.96
CA ALA A 153 4.22 4.74 12.25
C ALA A 153 5.19 4.55 13.44
N GLY A 154 6.50 4.85 13.27
CA GLY A 154 7.46 4.81 14.37
C GLY A 154 7.94 3.41 14.79
N ARG A 155 7.53 2.34 14.11
CA ARG A 155 7.95 0.96 14.41
C ARG A 155 9.37 0.62 13.90
N THR A 156 10.19 1.64 13.59
CA THR A 156 11.51 1.47 12.95
C THR A 156 12.53 2.50 13.44
N GLN A 157 13.74 2.48 12.85
CA GLN A 157 14.85 3.41 13.15
C GLN A 157 14.63 4.85 12.66
N ILE A 158 13.49 5.16 12.02
CA ILE A 158 13.13 6.51 11.58
C ILE A 158 12.27 7.16 12.68
N ALA A 159 12.43 8.47 12.88
CA ALA A 159 11.57 9.21 13.79
C ALA A 159 10.09 9.01 13.42
N ALA A 160 9.27 8.62 14.41
CA ALA A 160 7.83 8.45 14.25
C ALA A 160 7.19 9.70 13.62
N GLY A 161 6.22 9.51 12.72
CA GLY A 161 5.55 10.60 12.00
C GLY A 161 6.36 11.20 10.86
N SER A 162 7.50 10.63 10.47
CA SER A 162 8.26 11.13 9.32
C SER A 162 7.52 10.84 8.00
N ALA A 163 7.28 11.86 7.17
CA ALA A 163 6.81 11.66 5.79
C ALA A 163 7.86 10.86 5.01
N THR A 164 7.49 9.72 4.43
CA THR A 164 8.42 8.78 3.78
C THR A 164 8.30 8.76 2.27
N VAL A 165 7.08 8.55 1.77
CA VAL A 165 6.78 8.38 0.35
C VAL A 165 5.57 9.24 -0.01
N LEU A 166 5.68 9.98 -1.11
CA LEU A 166 4.59 10.71 -1.74
C LEU A 166 4.06 9.88 -2.92
N GLY A 167 2.80 9.47 -2.84
CA GLY A 167 2.06 8.92 -3.97
C GLY A 167 1.36 10.02 -4.76
N LEU A 168 1.42 9.95 -6.09
CA LEU A 168 0.79 10.89 -7.01
C LEU A 168 -0.06 10.15 -8.04
N GLY A 169 -1.29 10.62 -8.23
CA GLY A 169 -2.23 10.11 -9.21
C GLY A 169 -3.10 8.96 -8.68
N PRO A 170 -3.62 8.08 -9.56
CA PRO A 170 -3.28 7.98 -10.98
C PRO A 170 -3.59 9.24 -11.80
N ALA A 171 -2.72 9.59 -12.74
CA ALA A 171 -2.88 10.77 -13.59
C ALA A 171 -2.22 10.57 -14.98
N PRO A 172 -2.64 11.33 -16.01
CA PRO A 172 -2.02 11.30 -17.33
C PRO A 172 -0.52 11.56 -17.25
N LYS A 173 0.29 10.82 -18.00
CA LYS A 173 1.76 10.93 -17.97
C LYS A 173 2.24 12.36 -18.20
N SER A 174 1.65 13.07 -19.17
CA SER A 174 2.03 14.45 -19.50
C SER A 174 1.78 15.44 -18.37
N VAL A 175 0.81 15.17 -17.49
CA VAL A 175 0.54 15.99 -16.30
C VAL A 175 1.50 15.59 -15.18
N LEU A 176 1.72 14.29 -14.96
CA LEU A 176 2.70 13.83 -13.98
C LEU A 176 4.13 14.28 -14.30
N ASP A 177 4.54 14.30 -15.57
CA ASP A 177 5.87 14.79 -15.97
C ASP A 177 6.09 16.28 -15.64
N GLN A 178 5.03 17.09 -15.57
CA GLN A 178 5.16 18.49 -15.14
C GLN A 178 5.53 18.62 -13.65
N ILE A 179 5.16 17.61 -12.85
CA ILE A 179 5.48 17.54 -11.42
C ILE A 179 6.82 16.83 -11.21
N THR A 180 7.04 15.71 -11.90
CA THR A 180 8.11 14.76 -11.57
C THR A 180 9.20 14.64 -12.64
N GLY A 181 9.15 15.44 -13.71
CA GLY A 181 10.00 15.27 -14.90
C GLY A 181 11.51 15.36 -14.62
N ASP A 182 11.90 16.16 -13.64
CA ASP A 182 13.31 16.35 -13.25
C ASP A 182 13.80 15.35 -12.20
N LEU A 183 12.90 14.50 -11.68
CA LEU A 183 13.24 13.50 -10.68
C LEU A 183 13.93 12.30 -11.31
N LYS A 184 14.88 11.72 -10.57
CA LYS A 184 15.57 10.50 -10.97
C LYS A 184 14.78 9.27 -10.53
N LEU A 185 14.93 8.17 -11.25
CA LEU A 185 14.50 6.85 -10.80
C LEU A 185 15.17 6.50 -9.46
N TYR A 186 14.40 5.84 -8.57
CA TYR A 186 14.89 5.39 -7.26
C TYR A 186 16.07 4.43 -7.40
#